data_AF-A0A258LB75-F1
#
_entry.id   AF-A0A258LB75-F1
#
_cell.length_a   1.000
_cell.length_b   1.000
_cell.length_c   1.000
_cell.angle_alpha   90.00
_cell.angle_beta   90.00
_cell.angle_gamma   90.00
#
_symmetry.space_group_name_H-M   'P 1'
#
loop_
_entity.id
_entity.type
_entity.pdbx_description
1 polymer ?
#
loop_
_entity_poly.entity_id
_entity_poly.type
_entity_poly.pdbx_seq_one_letter_code
_entity_poly.pdbx_strand_id
1 'polypeptide(L)'
;MFKERLRRLDRAMIFVMIAGTYTPISVNVLAGRGGAILCAIQWLLAAIGIFVTLMFPRRFERIMLGLYMAMGWLLLILIHYCFALLRPDVLDLIFAGGIAYTLGAALHTHSRLKFHNPIWHFLILVAASCQYLAIYIQLFS
;
A
#
# COMPACT_ATOMS: atom_id res chain seq x y z
N MET A 1 5.71 -12.96 25.43
CA MET A 1 6.58 -11.91 24.86
C MET A 1 6.74 -12.01 23.33
N PHE A 2 7.00 -13.19 22.77
CA PHE A 2 7.21 -13.38 21.31
C PHE A 2 6.00 -13.02 20.43
N LYS A 3 4.79 -13.44 20.81
CA LYS A 3 3.53 -13.18 20.09
C LYS A 3 3.26 -11.70 19.84
N GLU A 4 3.61 -10.83 20.79
CA GLU A 4 3.41 -9.39 20.67
C GLU A 4 4.42 -8.75 19.72
N ARG A 5 5.68 -9.24 19.70
CA ARG A 5 6.69 -8.78 18.74
C ARG A 5 6.30 -9.12 17.31
N LEU A 6 5.84 -10.35 17.07
CA LEU A 6 5.34 -10.78 15.76
C LEU A 6 4.18 -9.91 15.27
N ARG A 7 3.21 -9.58 16.14
CA ARG A 7 2.10 -8.69 15.79
C ARG A 7 2.53 -7.26 15.45
N ARG A 8 3.65 -6.78 16.01
CA ARG A 8 4.20 -5.47 15.65
C ARG A 8 4.91 -5.51 14.31
N LEU A 9 5.68 -6.58 14.06
CA LEU A 9 6.35 -6.80 12.79
C LEU A 9 5.34 -6.96 11.65
N ASP A 10 4.29 -7.75 11.85
CA ASP A 10 3.21 -7.94 10.87
C ASP A 10 2.57 -6.60 10.46
N ARG A 11 2.27 -5.72 11.43
CA ARG A 11 1.75 -4.38 11.14
C ARG A 11 2.78 -3.48 10.43
N ALA A 12 4.05 -3.58 10.80
CA ALA A 12 5.12 -2.84 10.14
C ALA A 12 5.32 -3.28 8.67
N MET A 13 5.08 -4.54 8.35
CA MET A 13 5.22 -5.07 7.00
C MET A 13 4.24 -4.45 5.99
N ILE A 14 3.11 -3.92 6.44
CA ILE A 14 2.17 -3.20 5.55
C ILE A 14 2.84 -1.95 4.96
N PHE A 15 3.61 -1.20 5.75
CA PHE A 15 4.36 -0.03 5.27
C PHE A 15 5.41 -0.42 4.23
N VAL A 16 6.14 -1.49 4.48
CA VAL A 16 7.16 -2.03 3.56
C VAL A 16 6.50 -2.49 2.26
N MET A 17 5.37 -3.19 2.35
CA MET A 17 4.63 -3.66 1.18
C MET A 17 4.18 -2.48 0.30
N ILE A 18 3.61 -1.43 0.89
CA ILE A 18 3.18 -0.24 0.13
C ILE A 18 4.38 0.46 -0.51
N ALA A 19 5.47 0.73 0.22
CA ALA A 19 6.67 1.35 -0.39
C ALA A 19 7.29 0.46 -1.48
N GLY A 20 7.25 -0.86 -1.28
CA GLY A 20 7.75 -1.87 -2.21
C GLY A 20 7.00 -1.87 -3.54
N THR A 21 5.67 -1.75 -3.54
CA THR A 21 4.89 -1.72 -4.81
C THR A 21 5.17 -0.45 -5.61
N TYR A 22 5.45 0.67 -4.95
CA TYR A 22 5.76 1.94 -5.61
C TYR A 22 7.16 2.00 -6.22
N THR A 23 8.14 1.29 -5.63
CA THR A 23 9.54 1.34 -6.06
C THR A 23 9.75 1.01 -7.54
N PRO A 24 9.27 -0.13 -8.09
CA PRO A 24 9.50 -0.46 -9.50
C PRO A 24 8.83 0.52 -10.46
N ILE A 25 7.64 1.00 -10.14
CA ILE A 25 6.91 2.01 -10.94
C ILE A 25 7.66 3.34 -10.91
N SER A 26 8.11 3.75 -9.73
CA SER A 26 8.80 5.04 -9.51
C SER A 26 10.17 5.08 -10.19
N VAL A 27 10.93 3.99 -10.10
CA VAL A 27 12.31 3.92 -10.61
C VAL A 27 12.35 3.65 -12.11
N ASN A 28 11.48 2.77 -12.64
CA ASN A 28 11.54 2.39 -14.05
C ASN A 28 10.58 3.23 -14.92
N VAL A 29 9.31 3.32 -14.53
CA VAL A 29 8.28 3.97 -15.36
C VAL A 29 8.37 5.49 -15.25
N LEU A 30 8.50 6.01 -14.03
CA LEU A 30 8.51 7.45 -13.74
C LEU A 30 9.92 8.05 -13.66
N ALA A 31 10.93 7.35 -14.23
CA ALA A 31 12.31 7.81 -14.26
C ALA A 31 12.41 9.23 -14.83
N GLY A 32 13.01 10.15 -14.07
CA GLY A 32 13.18 11.55 -14.47
C GLY A 32 11.91 12.42 -14.42
N ARG A 33 10.74 11.89 -14.05
CA ARG A 33 9.45 12.63 -13.98
C ARG A 33 8.91 12.76 -12.56
N GLY A 34 9.80 12.85 -11.58
CA GLY A 34 9.45 12.91 -10.16
C GLY A 34 9.31 11.54 -9.49
N GLY A 35 9.51 10.43 -10.20
CA GLY A 35 9.48 9.08 -9.62
C GLY A 35 10.46 8.89 -8.46
N ALA A 36 11.69 9.41 -8.57
CA ALA A 36 12.67 9.36 -7.49
C ALA A 36 12.18 10.08 -6.20
N ILE A 37 11.49 11.21 -6.36
CA ILE A 37 10.92 11.97 -5.24
C ILE A 37 9.77 11.17 -4.60
N LEU A 38 8.88 10.60 -5.42
CA LEU A 38 7.79 9.74 -4.94
C LEU A 38 8.35 8.54 -4.15
N CYS A 39 9.37 7.89 -4.68
CA CYS A 39 10.04 6.76 -4.03
C CYS A 39 10.64 7.18 -2.68
N ALA A 40 11.37 8.29 -2.62
CA ALA A 40 11.96 8.80 -1.39
C ALA A 40 10.90 9.14 -0.34
N ILE A 41 9.79 9.79 -0.74
CA ILE A 41 8.68 10.10 0.15
C ILE A 41 8.03 8.83 0.69
N GLN A 42 7.77 7.84 -0.16
CA GLN A 42 7.18 6.56 0.25
C GLN A 42 8.05 5.83 1.26
N TRP A 43 9.35 5.72 1.01
CA TRP A 43 10.28 5.06 1.92
C TRP A 43 10.48 5.84 3.23
N LEU A 44 10.45 7.18 3.20
CA LEU A 44 10.49 8.01 4.40
C LEU A 44 9.24 7.78 5.27
N LEU A 45 8.05 7.82 4.66
CA LEU A 45 6.78 7.56 5.37
C LEU A 45 6.74 6.13 5.90
N ALA A 46 7.24 5.16 5.15
CA ALA A 46 7.36 3.78 5.59
C ALA A 46 8.28 3.66 6.82
N ALA A 47 9.46 4.27 6.78
CA ALA A 47 10.39 4.26 7.92
C ALA A 47 9.77 4.87 9.18
N ILE A 48 9.09 6.01 9.04
CA ILE A 48 8.37 6.66 10.14
C ILE A 48 7.26 5.74 10.68
N GLY A 49 6.45 5.17 9.78
CA GLY A 49 5.35 4.27 10.14
C GLY A 49 5.81 3.02 10.87
N ILE A 50 6.89 2.40 10.39
CA ILE A 50 7.55 1.24 11.02
C ILE A 50 8.04 1.61 12.42
N PHE A 51 8.77 2.72 12.54
CA PHE A 51 9.30 3.18 13.83
C PHE A 51 8.18 3.39 14.85
N VAL A 52 7.12 4.11 14.47
CA VAL A 52 5.98 4.37 15.36
C VAL A 52 5.26 3.08 15.73
N THR A 53 5.08 2.15 14.79
CA THR A 53 4.40 0.87 15.03
C THR A 53 5.18 -0.03 15.99
N LEU A 54 6.51 -0.04 15.90
CA LEU A 54 7.36 -0.85 16.78
C LEU A 54 7.45 -0.27 18.19
N MET A 55 7.57 1.06 18.31
CA MET A 55 7.74 1.77 19.58
C MET A 55 6.41 2.00 20.32
N PHE A 56 5.32 2.31 19.60
CA PHE A 56 4.04 2.77 20.15
C PHE A 56 2.83 1.98 19.61
N PRO A 57 2.78 0.65 19.77
CA PRO A 57 1.89 -0.25 19.03
C PRO A 57 0.39 -0.08 19.29
N ARG A 58 -0.01 0.46 20.46
CA ARG A 58 -1.42 0.59 20.86
C ARG A 58 -1.94 2.04 20.87
N ARG A 59 -1.04 3.02 20.86
CA ARG A 59 -1.41 4.43 21.07
C ARG A 59 -1.86 5.10 19.77
N PHE A 60 -1.32 4.67 18.63
CA PHE A 60 -1.47 5.36 17.35
C PHE A 60 -2.10 4.50 16.24
N GLU A 61 -2.81 3.41 16.58
CA GLU A 61 -3.38 2.48 15.59
C GLU A 61 -4.24 3.19 14.51
N ARG A 62 -5.07 4.16 14.91
CA ARG A 62 -5.90 4.94 13.97
C ARG A 62 -5.06 5.87 13.08
N ILE A 63 -4.00 6.46 13.62
CA ILE A 63 -3.11 7.34 12.85
C ILE A 63 -2.35 6.51 11.81
N MET A 64 -1.86 5.33 12.20
CA MET A 64 -1.19 4.42 11.26
C MET A 64 -2.15 3.98 10.15
N LEU A 65 -3.42 3.72 10.48
CA LEU A 65 -4.45 3.40 9.48
C LEU A 65 -4.64 4.52 8.45
N GLY A 66 -4.69 5.77 8.92
CA GLY A 66 -4.70 6.94 8.03
C GLY A 66 -3.43 7.08 7.20
N LEU A 67 -2.27 6.77 7.79
CA LEU A 67 -0.97 6.83 7.10
C LEU A 67 -0.88 5.79 5.97
N TYR A 68 -1.33 4.55 6.19
CA TYR A 68 -1.37 3.54 5.12
C TYR A 68 -2.23 4.00 3.95
N MET A 69 -3.37 4.62 4.26
CA MET A 69 -4.31 5.09 3.24
C MET A 69 -3.74 6.30 2.50
N ALA A 70 -3.11 7.25 3.18
CA ALA A 70 -2.41 8.36 2.56
C ALA A 70 -1.30 7.88 1.62
N MET A 71 -0.45 6.95 2.09
CA MET A 71 0.61 6.36 1.27
C MET A 71 0.07 5.64 0.04
N GLY A 72 -1.05 4.91 0.17
CA GLY A 72 -1.69 4.21 -0.95
C GLY A 72 -2.20 5.14 -2.05
N TRP A 73 -2.51 6.40 -1.74
CA TRP A 73 -3.08 7.38 -2.68
C TRP A 73 -2.04 8.34 -3.26
N LEU A 74 -0.79 8.33 -2.80
CA LEU A 74 0.26 9.20 -3.32
C LEU A 74 0.52 9.02 -4.82
N LEU A 75 0.24 7.85 -5.41
CA LEU A 75 0.36 7.63 -6.85
C LEU A 75 -0.53 8.58 -7.66
N LEU A 76 -1.66 9.01 -7.10
CA LEU A 76 -2.59 9.89 -7.80
C LEU A 76 -2.02 11.27 -8.08
N ILE A 77 -1.01 11.71 -7.30
CA ILE A 77 -0.32 12.98 -7.55
C ILE A 77 0.36 12.97 -8.93
N LEU A 78 0.82 11.80 -9.37
CA LEU A 78 1.48 11.59 -10.66
C LEU A 78 0.58 10.87 -11.66
N ILE A 79 -0.75 10.92 -11.46
CA ILE A 79 -1.71 10.17 -12.27
C ILE A 79 -1.65 10.52 -13.76
N HIS A 80 -1.34 11.77 -14.10
CA HIS A 80 -1.17 12.19 -15.48
C HIS A 80 -0.02 11.42 -16.17
N TYR A 81 1.11 11.27 -15.48
CA TYR A 81 2.23 10.47 -15.98
C TYR A 81 1.90 8.98 -15.99
N CYS A 82 1.14 8.50 -15.01
CA CYS A 82 0.63 7.14 -14.98
C CYS A 82 -0.21 6.84 -16.24
N PHE A 83 -1.17 7.68 -16.61
CA PHE A 83 -1.97 7.49 -17.82
C PHE A 83 -1.15 7.57 -19.12
N ALA A 84 -0.07 8.36 -19.13
CA ALA A 84 0.77 8.53 -20.31
C ALA A 84 1.82 7.42 -20.50
N LEU A 85 2.22 6.74 -19.43
CA LEU A 85 3.37 5.81 -19.42
C LEU A 85 3.00 4.37 -19.05
N LEU A 86 1.93 4.16 -18.30
CA LEU A 86 1.46 2.83 -17.94
C LEU A 86 0.54 2.30 -19.03
N ARG A 87 0.58 0.98 -19.22
CA ARG A 87 -0.37 0.32 -20.11
C ARG A 87 -1.80 0.39 -19.53
N PRO A 88 -2.84 0.41 -20.38
CA PRO A 88 -4.23 0.47 -19.90
C PRO A 88 -4.63 -0.68 -18.96
N ASP A 89 -4.18 -1.90 -19.26
CA ASP A 89 -4.42 -3.09 -18.43
C ASP A 89 -3.77 -3.00 -17.04
N VAL A 90 -2.59 -2.35 -16.95
CA VAL A 90 -1.90 -2.08 -15.69
C VAL A 90 -2.66 -1.06 -14.85
N LEU A 91 -3.23 -0.03 -15.48
CA LEU A 91 -4.05 0.97 -14.80
C LEU A 91 -5.32 0.33 -14.21
N ASP A 92 -6.00 -0.52 -14.97
CA ASP A 92 -7.20 -1.23 -14.49
C ASP A 92 -6.89 -2.09 -13.25
N LEU A 93 -5.75 -2.78 -13.24
CA LEU A 93 -5.30 -3.56 -12.08
C LEU A 93 -4.96 -2.68 -10.87
N ILE A 94 -4.31 -1.52 -11.08
CA ILE A 94 -4.01 -0.57 -10.00
C ILE A 94 -5.31 -0.02 -9.40
N PHE A 95 -6.28 0.37 -10.24
CA PHE A 95 -7.59 0.85 -9.79
C PHE A 95 -8.36 -0.23 -9.04
N ALA A 96 -8.43 -1.46 -9.58
CA ALA A 96 -9.08 -2.58 -8.92
C ALA A 96 -8.44 -2.87 -7.55
N GLY A 97 -7.11 -2.83 -7.46
CA GLY A 97 -6.38 -2.97 -6.19
C GLY A 97 -6.69 -1.84 -5.20
N GLY A 98 -6.74 -0.59 -5.66
CA GLY A 98 -7.09 0.57 -4.83
C GLY A 98 -8.52 0.51 -4.27
N ILE A 99 -9.47 0.04 -5.08
CA ILE A 99 -10.87 -0.19 -4.65
C ILE A 99 -10.92 -1.31 -3.61
N ALA A 100 -10.27 -2.45 -3.88
CA ALA A 100 -10.24 -3.57 -2.94
C ALA A 100 -9.63 -3.17 -1.58
N TYR A 101 -8.56 -2.39 -1.60
CA TYR A 101 -7.93 -1.86 -0.38
C TYR A 101 -8.85 -0.92 0.40
N THR A 102 -9.50 0.02 -0.29
CA THR A 102 -10.40 1.00 0.31
C THR A 102 -11.64 0.33 0.92
N LEU A 103 -12.22 -0.63 0.19
CA LEU A 103 -13.33 -1.44 0.68
C LEU A 103 -12.92 -2.28 1.90
N GLY A 104 -11.74 -2.89 1.85
CA GLY A 104 -11.16 -3.62 2.97
C GLY A 104 -11.01 -2.76 4.21
N ALA A 105 -10.45 -1.55 4.08
CA ALA A 105 -10.29 -0.60 5.18
C ALA A 105 -11.66 -0.19 5.78
N ALA A 106 -12.66 0.09 4.94
CA ALA A 106 -14.01 0.44 5.40
C ALA A 106 -14.68 -0.72 6.16
N LEU A 107 -14.56 -1.95 5.66
CA LEU A 107 -15.09 -3.15 6.32
C LEU A 107 -14.38 -3.48 7.64
N HIS A 108 -13.07 -3.20 7.73
CA HIS A 108 -12.31 -3.36 8.97
C HIS A 108 -12.82 -2.45 10.09
N THR A 109 -13.20 -1.21 9.76
CA THR A 109 -13.81 -0.29 10.74
C THR A 109 -15.24 -0.68 11.16
N HIS A 110 -15.92 -1.53 10.39
CA HIS A 110 -17.27 -2.00 10.69
C HIS A 110 -17.24 -3.22 11.64
N SER A 111 -17.12 -2.95 12.95
CA SER A 111 -17.06 -3.96 14.00
C SER A 111 -18.32 -4.83 14.17
N ARG A 112 -19.43 -4.50 13.47
CA ARG A 112 -20.70 -5.25 13.52
C ARG A 112 -20.70 -6.55 12.70
N LEU A 113 -19.72 -6.75 11.81
CA LEU A 113 -19.62 -7.97 11.00
C LEU A 113 -18.83 -9.05 11.74
N LYS A 114 -19.42 -10.24 11.90
CA LYS A 114 -18.84 -11.39 12.61
C LYS A 114 -17.52 -11.90 11.99
N PHE A 115 -17.29 -11.59 10.70
CA PHE A 115 -16.12 -12.00 9.93
C PHE A 115 -15.33 -10.82 9.32
N HIS A 116 -15.35 -9.64 9.95
CA HIS A 116 -14.63 -8.47 9.43
C HIS A 116 -13.13 -8.73 9.22
N ASN A 117 -12.48 -9.47 10.13
CA ASN A 117 -11.02 -9.65 10.09
C ASN A 117 -10.55 -10.58 8.95
N PRO A 118 -11.16 -11.76 8.73
CA PRO A 118 -10.86 -12.60 7.56
C PRO A 118 -11.18 -11.90 6.23
N ILE A 119 -12.31 -11.18 6.13
CA ILE A 119 -12.69 -10.47 4.91
C ILE A 119 -11.68 -9.36 4.60
N TRP A 120 -11.23 -8.63 5.62
CA TRP A 120 -10.19 -7.61 5.49
C TRP A 120 -8.87 -8.21 4.96
N HIS A 121 -8.40 -9.30 5.55
CA HIS A 121 -7.19 -9.99 5.08
C HIS A 121 -7.33 -10.48 3.63
N PHE A 122 -8.48 -11.04 3.27
CA PHE A 122 -8.75 -11.50 1.91
C PHE A 122 -8.72 -10.34 0.91
N LEU A 123 -9.36 -9.21 1.23
CA LEU A 123 -9.36 -8.03 0.37
C LEU A 123 -7.97 -7.41 0.21
N ILE A 124 -7.16 -7.38 1.27
CA ILE A 124 -5.75 -6.97 1.17
C ILE A 124 -4.95 -7.92 0.29
N LEU A 125 -5.18 -9.23 0.41
CA LEU A 125 -4.50 -10.22 -0.42
C LEU A 125 -4.85 -10.03 -1.91
N VAL A 126 -6.13 -9.81 -2.22
CA VAL A 126 -6.57 -9.49 -3.59
C VAL A 126 -5.91 -8.20 -4.08
N ALA A 127 -5.93 -7.14 -3.27
CA ALA A 127 -5.31 -5.87 -3.63
C ALA A 127 -3.80 -6.01 -3.90
N ALA A 128 -3.07 -6.72 -3.04
CA ALA A 128 -1.65 -7.01 -3.21
C ALA A 128 -1.39 -7.86 -4.46
N SER A 129 -2.27 -8.81 -4.78
CA SER A 129 -2.16 -9.66 -5.98
C SER A 129 -2.35 -8.85 -7.26
N CYS A 130 -3.34 -7.94 -7.28
CA CYS A 130 -3.52 -7.00 -8.38
C CYS A 130 -2.29 -6.10 -8.58
N GLN A 131 -1.73 -5.56 -7.49
CA GLN A 131 -0.53 -4.72 -7.54
C GLN A 131 0.69 -5.48 -8.04
N TYR A 132 0.90 -6.71 -7.57
CA TYR A 132 1.96 -7.58 -8.06
C TYR A 132 1.82 -7.86 -9.56
N LEU A 133 0.61 -8.22 -10.01
CA LEU A 133 0.35 -8.50 -11.42
C LEU A 133 0.53 -7.26 -12.30
N ALA A 134 0.10 -6.10 -11.81
CA ALA A 134 0.30 -4.81 -12.49
C ALA A 134 1.78 -4.53 -12.72
N ILE A 135 2.62 -4.69 -11.69
CA ILE A 135 4.07 -4.51 -11.78
C ILE A 135 4.69 -5.55 -12.74
N TYR A 136 4.27 -6.81 -12.63
CA TYR A 136 4.78 -7.88 -13.50
C TYR A 136 4.48 -7.59 -14.98
N ILE A 137 3.23 -7.26 -15.33
CA ILE A 137 2.84 -6.95 -16.69
C ILE A 137 3.59 -5.71 -17.19
N GLN A 138 3.70 -4.67 -16.38
CA GLN A 138 4.38 -3.43 -16.80
C GLN A 138 5.88 -3.59 -17.07
N LEU A 139 6.56 -4.51 -16.38
CA LEU A 139 8.01 -4.71 -16.50
C LEU A 139 8.40 -5.79 -17.51
N PHE A 140 7.56 -6.81 -17.69
CA PHE A 140 7.90 -7.99 -18.48
C PHE A 140 7.05 -8.18 -19.75
N SER A 141 6.05 -7.32 -20.01
CA SER A 141 5.18 -7.41 -21.19
C SER A 141 5.15 -6.13 -22.01
#